data_AF-A0A8R1I844-F1
#
_entry.id   AF-A0A8R1I844-F1
#
_cell.length_a   1.000
_cell.length_b   1.000
_cell.length_c   1.000
_cell.angle_alpha   90.00
_cell.angle_beta   90.00
_cell.angle_gamma   90.00
#
_symmetry.space_group_name_H-M   'P 1'
#
loop_
_entity.id
_entity.type
_entity.pdbx_description
1 polymer ?
#
loop_
_entity_poly.entity_id
_entity_poly.type
_entity_poly.pdbx_seq_one_letter_code
_entity_poly.pdbx_strand_id
1 'polypeptide(L)'
;MAAQRIGSMCSWLNVLMLISRAAVQHTDTCLDKIVVWCTAQNFPVRCTALAAARLMLGSLDKEKRKKWRLVKAIVNFDAEPSGNSRRVIDNLCADFYFAKLHVAKHFDFQTILTEIAKRTGMPPEETIPVKIIQELNYSELKACNEDVEFLEAPSDVYSALSKNASCAPTMENSEDDSVPESGEPQDCSEDVIPSVSSASSFQRKIVKEESSIADDTSLIVVASLVDKPNNLGGICRTSEIFGVDVLVVADILVAQDSNFKALSMSSESWQKIEAVKPANLLPYLQNLRKEGYTVIAAEQTTDSVMMHDFVFPKKVKYMAPGSVLHRLNFWR
;
A
#
# COMPACT_ATOMS: atom_id res chain seq x y z
N MET A 1 -19.09 9.28 6.65
CA MET A 1 -18.13 8.14 6.75
C MET A 1 -16.89 8.31 5.86
N ALA A 2 -17.02 8.53 4.54
CA ALA A 2 -15.87 8.71 3.63
C ALA A 2 -14.86 9.80 4.06
N ALA A 3 -15.35 10.91 4.65
CA ALA A 3 -14.52 12.01 5.13
C ALA A 3 -13.73 11.71 6.42
N GLN A 4 -14.09 10.65 7.17
CA GLN A 4 -13.48 10.31 8.47
C GLN A 4 -12.56 9.08 8.38
N ARG A 5 -12.80 8.16 7.45
CA ARG A 5 -11.96 6.96 7.22
C ARG A 5 -11.89 6.61 5.74
N ILE A 6 -11.05 7.32 4.99
CA ILE A 6 -10.92 7.11 3.54
C ILE A 6 -10.52 5.67 3.17
N GLY A 7 -9.81 4.95 4.05
CA GLY A 7 -9.46 3.53 3.86
C GLY A 7 -10.66 2.58 3.84
N SER A 8 -11.77 2.93 4.51
CA SER A 8 -13.02 2.13 4.48
C SER A 8 -13.75 2.17 3.12
N MET A 9 -13.33 3.09 2.23
CA MET A 9 -13.92 3.21 0.91
C MET A 9 -13.65 1.99 0.04
N CYS A 10 -12.50 1.31 0.18
CA CYS A 10 -12.23 0.09 -0.59
C CYS A 10 -13.24 -1.01 -0.28
N SER A 11 -13.58 -1.20 1.00
CA SER A 11 -14.61 -2.16 1.42
C SER A 11 -15.98 -1.79 0.88
N TRP A 12 -16.36 -0.51 0.92
CA TRP A 12 -17.63 -0.05 0.37
C TRP A 12 -17.71 -0.22 -1.16
N LEU A 13 -16.63 0.08 -1.88
CA LEU A 13 -16.54 -0.16 -3.33
C LEU A 13 -16.68 -1.64 -3.65
N ASN A 14 -16.09 -2.52 -2.84
CA ASN A 14 -16.25 -3.97 -3.01
C ASN A 14 -17.71 -4.41 -2.80
N VAL A 15 -18.39 -3.90 -1.77
CA VAL A 15 -19.82 -4.17 -1.56
C VAL A 15 -20.65 -3.74 -2.78
N LEU A 16 -20.40 -2.55 -3.35
CA LEU A 16 -21.08 -2.12 -4.58
C LEU A 16 -20.79 -3.05 -5.76
N MET A 17 -19.57 -3.60 -5.83
CA MET A 17 -19.18 -4.60 -6.82
C MET A 17 -20.04 -5.86 -6.69
N LEU A 18 -20.08 -6.45 -5.49
CA LEU A 18 -20.87 -7.65 -5.22
C LEU A 18 -22.36 -7.44 -5.49
N ILE A 19 -22.91 -6.28 -5.12
CA ILE A 19 -24.30 -5.90 -5.42
C ILE A 19 -24.53 -5.86 -6.93
N SER A 20 -23.64 -5.22 -7.70
CA SER A 20 -23.79 -5.13 -9.15
C SER A 20 -23.79 -6.50 -9.84
N ARG A 21 -23.02 -7.46 -9.30
CA ARG A 21 -22.95 -8.83 -9.81
C ARG A 21 -24.23 -9.61 -9.46
N ALA A 22 -24.71 -9.49 -8.23
CA ALA A 22 -25.92 -10.17 -7.76
C ALA A 22 -27.21 -9.60 -8.37
N ALA A 23 -27.23 -8.30 -8.68
CA ALA A 23 -28.38 -7.58 -9.20
C ALA A 23 -27.97 -6.70 -10.39
N VAL A 24 -27.78 -7.34 -11.54
CA VAL A 24 -27.27 -6.72 -12.78
C VAL A 24 -28.11 -5.51 -13.25
N GLN A 25 -29.39 -5.46 -12.88
CA GLN A 25 -30.26 -4.32 -13.14
C GLN A 25 -29.77 -3.01 -12.47
N HIS A 26 -29.02 -3.12 -11.36
CA HIS A 26 -28.50 -1.97 -10.61
C HIS A 26 -27.05 -1.61 -10.96
N THR A 27 -26.40 -2.34 -11.87
CA THR A 27 -25.01 -2.08 -12.27
C THR A 27 -24.79 -0.63 -12.72
N ASP A 28 -25.75 -0.05 -13.45
CA ASP A 28 -25.70 1.35 -13.89
C ASP A 28 -25.63 2.33 -12.71
N THR A 29 -26.49 2.14 -11.69
CA THR A 29 -26.52 2.95 -10.47
C THR A 29 -25.28 2.74 -9.59
N CYS A 30 -24.74 1.52 -9.55
CA CYS A 30 -23.49 1.25 -8.86
C CYS A 30 -22.32 1.97 -9.55
N LEU A 31 -22.29 1.98 -10.89
CA LEU A 31 -21.24 2.63 -11.66
C LEU A 31 -21.26 4.16 -11.49
N ASP A 32 -22.45 4.77 -11.43
CA ASP A 32 -22.63 6.21 -11.07
C ASP A 32 -21.98 6.56 -9.73
N LYS A 33 -22.03 5.65 -8.75
CA LYS A 33 -21.44 5.86 -7.42
C LYS A 33 -19.92 5.64 -7.39
N ILE A 34 -19.40 4.79 -8.26
CA ILE A 34 -17.98 4.40 -8.31
C ILE A 34 -17.15 5.38 -9.14
N VAL A 35 -17.71 5.96 -10.20
CA VAL A 35 -16.94 6.77 -11.17
C VAL A 35 -16.16 7.92 -10.53
N VAL A 36 -16.73 8.56 -9.50
CA VAL A 36 -16.07 9.66 -8.79
C VAL A 36 -14.78 9.22 -8.08
N TRP A 37 -14.67 7.94 -7.74
CA TRP A 37 -13.52 7.36 -7.07
C TRP A 37 -12.43 6.89 -8.04
N CYS A 38 -12.73 6.73 -9.34
CA CYS A 38 -11.74 6.38 -10.37
C CYS A 38 -10.64 7.45 -10.54
N THR A 39 -10.86 8.67 -10.04
CA THR A 39 -9.90 9.78 -10.08
C THR A 39 -9.46 10.22 -8.67
N ALA A 40 -9.77 9.43 -7.64
CA ALA A 40 -9.41 9.75 -6.27
C ALA A 40 -7.89 9.88 -6.09
N GLN A 41 -7.46 10.80 -5.23
CA GLN A 41 -6.03 10.96 -4.90
C GLN A 41 -5.49 9.77 -4.08
N ASN A 42 -6.35 9.11 -3.30
CA ASN A 42 -5.97 7.95 -2.52
C ASN A 42 -5.73 6.74 -3.46
N PHE A 43 -4.49 6.27 -3.50
CA PHE A 43 -4.05 5.24 -4.45
C PHE A 43 -4.83 3.92 -4.35
N PRO A 44 -4.98 3.27 -3.18
CA PRO A 44 -5.80 2.06 -3.05
C PRO A 44 -7.25 2.26 -3.50
N VAL A 45 -7.90 3.34 -3.05
CA VAL A 45 -9.31 3.64 -3.39
C VAL A 45 -9.48 3.81 -4.90
N ARG A 46 -8.55 4.53 -5.54
CA ARG A 46 -8.53 4.71 -7.00
C ARG A 46 -8.39 3.38 -7.73
N CYS A 47 -7.46 2.52 -7.32
CA CYS A 47 -7.24 1.22 -7.95
C CYS A 47 -8.47 0.31 -7.78
N THR A 48 -9.05 0.26 -6.58
CA THR A 48 -10.29 -0.51 -6.32
C THR A 48 -11.46 -0.01 -7.16
N ALA A 49 -11.63 1.31 -7.30
CA ALA A 49 -12.70 1.89 -8.11
C ALA A 49 -12.52 1.57 -9.60
N LEU A 50 -11.30 1.68 -10.13
CA LEU A 50 -10.99 1.34 -11.52
C LEU A 50 -11.22 -0.15 -11.81
N ALA A 51 -10.80 -1.05 -10.90
CA ALA A 51 -11.06 -2.48 -11.02
C ALA A 51 -12.57 -2.80 -11.01
N ALA A 52 -13.32 -2.22 -10.06
CA ALA A 52 -14.77 -2.39 -9.99
C ALA A 52 -15.45 -1.90 -11.27
N ALA A 53 -15.09 -0.70 -11.76
CA ALA A 53 -15.64 -0.15 -12.99
C ALA A 53 -15.34 -1.03 -14.21
N ARG A 54 -14.14 -1.63 -14.28
CA ARG A 54 -13.76 -2.57 -15.35
C ARG A 54 -14.66 -3.81 -15.36
N LEU A 55 -14.87 -4.44 -14.21
CA LEU A 55 -15.73 -5.62 -14.07
C LEU A 55 -17.20 -5.28 -14.40
N MET A 56 -17.72 -4.18 -13.85
CA MET A 56 -19.09 -3.73 -14.11
C MET A 56 -19.34 -3.43 -15.59
N LEU A 57 -18.42 -2.73 -16.26
CA LEU A 57 -18.51 -2.46 -17.70
C LEU A 57 -18.51 -3.75 -18.53
N GLY A 58 -17.77 -4.77 -18.09
CA GLY A 58 -17.76 -6.10 -18.72
C GLY A 58 -19.13 -6.78 -18.68
N SER A 59 -19.87 -6.60 -17.58
CA SER A 59 -21.21 -7.17 -17.39
C SER A 59 -22.35 -6.43 -18.11
N LEU A 60 -22.14 -5.16 -18.50
CA LEU A 60 -23.15 -4.36 -19.18
C LEU A 60 -23.30 -4.77 -20.66
N ASP A 61 -24.54 -4.71 -21.14
CA ASP A 61 -24.91 -4.88 -22.55
C ASP A 61 -24.36 -3.74 -23.43
N LYS A 62 -24.39 -3.94 -24.75
CA LYS A 62 -23.78 -3.01 -25.71
C LYS A 62 -24.39 -1.60 -25.65
N GLU A 63 -25.71 -1.49 -25.44
CA GLU A 63 -26.38 -0.18 -25.39
C GLU A 63 -26.01 0.58 -24.11
N LYS A 64 -26.09 -0.06 -22.94
CA LYS A 64 -25.64 0.58 -21.69
C LYS A 64 -24.16 0.91 -21.72
N ARG A 65 -23.31 0.10 -22.36
CA ARG A 65 -21.87 0.39 -22.49
C ARG A 65 -21.59 1.67 -23.30
N LYS A 66 -22.46 2.05 -24.25
CA LYS A 66 -22.34 3.32 -25.00
C LYS A 66 -22.54 4.53 -24.09
N LYS A 67 -23.50 4.48 -23.16
CA LYS A 67 -23.72 5.52 -22.13
C LYS A 67 -22.43 5.80 -21.36
N TRP A 68 -21.69 4.74 -21.04
CA TRP A 68 -20.47 4.78 -20.24
C TRP A 68 -19.16 4.92 -21.03
N ARG A 69 -19.20 5.47 -22.25
CA ARG A 69 -17.99 5.61 -23.09
C ARG A 69 -16.83 6.35 -22.41
N LEU A 70 -17.13 7.35 -21.59
CA LEU A 70 -16.11 8.13 -20.88
C LEU A 70 -15.46 7.30 -19.77
N VAL A 71 -16.26 6.54 -19.01
CA VAL A 71 -15.74 5.64 -17.98
C VAL A 71 -14.93 4.51 -18.61
N LYS A 72 -15.37 3.98 -19.76
CA LYS A 72 -14.58 3.03 -20.53
C LYS A 72 -13.22 3.62 -20.93
N ALA A 73 -13.18 4.89 -21.36
CA ALA A 73 -11.93 5.56 -21.68
C ALA A 73 -11.03 5.69 -20.43
N ILE A 74 -11.59 6.08 -19.28
CA ILE A 74 -10.86 6.20 -18.00
C ILE A 74 -10.29 4.84 -17.54
N VAL A 75 -11.10 3.78 -17.59
CA VAL A 75 -10.69 2.44 -17.14
C VAL A 75 -9.63 1.79 -18.03
N ASN A 76 -9.64 2.15 -19.32
CA ASN A 76 -8.66 1.68 -20.30
C ASN A 76 -7.48 2.65 -20.45
N PHE A 77 -7.49 3.78 -19.74
CA PHE A 77 -6.41 4.75 -19.79
C PHE A 77 -5.21 4.21 -19.01
N ASP A 78 -4.21 3.75 -19.74
CA ASP A 78 -2.98 3.21 -19.17
C ASP A 78 -1.95 4.32 -18.98
N ALA A 79 -2.21 5.21 -18.03
CA ALA A 79 -1.36 6.36 -17.73
C ALA A 79 0.03 5.97 -17.19
N GLU A 80 0.12 4.76 -16.61
CA GLU A 80 1.32 4.25 -15.92
C GLU A 80 1.66 2.84 -16.48
N PRO A 81 2.21 2.75 -17.70
CA PRO A 81 2.45 1.48 -18.40
C PRO A 81 3.46 0.54 -17.69
N SER A 82 4.27 1.06 -16.77
CA SER A 82 5.20 0.32 -15.91
C SER A 82 4.77 0.30 -14.43
N GLY A 83 3.51 0.64 -14.13
CA GLY A 83 3.05 1.00 -12.79
C GLY A 83 2.55 -0.15 -11.91
N ASN A 84 2.81 -0.03 -10.60
CA ASN A 84 2.20 -0.84 -9.54
C ASN A 84 0.65 -0.81 -9.59
N SER A 85 0.06 0.27 -10.12
CA SER A 85 -1.39 0.45 -10.28
C SER A 85 -2.02 -0.60 -11.20
N ARG A 86 -1.43 -0.83 -12.39
CA ARG A 86 -1.93 -1.82 -13.35
C ARG A 86 -1.94 -3.22 -12.75
N ARG A 87 -0.84 -3.63 -12.12
CA ARG A 87 -0.75 -4.91 -11.40
C ARG A 87 -1.81 -5.05 -10.31
N VAL A 88 -2.00 -4.02 -9.48
CA VAL A 88 -3.01 -4.06 -8.40
C VAL A 88 -4.42 -4.18 -8.97
N ILE A 89 -4.74 -3.44 -10.04
CA ILE A 89 -6.04 -3.50 -10.71
C ILE A 89 -6.27 -4.87 -11.33
N ASP A 90 -5.26 -5.43 -12.01
CA ASP A 90 -5.35 -6.73 -12.66
C ASP A 90 -5.50 -7.85 -11.63
N ASN A 91 -4.75 -7.80 -10.51
CA ASN A 91 -4.92 -8.70 -9.37
C ASN A 91 -6.34 -8.63 -8.80
N LEU A 92 -6.88 -7.42 -8.57
CA LEU A 92 -8.27 -7.24 -8.14
C LEU A 92 -9.27 -7.82 -9.14
N CYS A 93 -9.01 -7.71 -10.45
CA CYS A 93 -9.89 -8.26 -11.49
C CYS A 93 -9.79 -9.79 -11.63
N ALA A 94 -8.78 -10.42 -11.04
CA ALA A 94 -8.61 -11.87 -10.99
C ALA A 94 -9.04 -12.48 -9.64
N ASP A 95 -9.00 -11.69 -8.57
CA ASP A 95 -9.18 -12.12 -7.18
C ASP A 95 -10.52 -12.85 -6.92
N PHE A 96 -10.46 -13.93 -6.13
CA PHE A 96 -11.61 -14.78 -5.82
C PHE A 96 -12.75 -14.00 -5.16
N TYR A 97 -12.44 -13.11 -4.22
CA TYR A 97 -13.42 -12.39 -3.42
C TYR A 97 -13.98 -11.20 -4.20
N PHE A 98 -13.11 -10.43 -4.83
CA PHE A 98 -13.52 -9.23 -5.56
C PHE A 98 -14.15 -9.58 -6.91
N ALA A 99 -13.48 -10.41 -7.73
CA ALA A 99 -13.82 -10.64 -9.12
C ALA A 99 -14.67 -11.88 -9.40
N LYS A 100 -14.69 -12.87 -8.51
CA LYS A 100 -15.40 -14.14 -8.77
C LYS A 100 -16.59 -14.41 -7.85
N LEU A 101 -16.53 -14.02 -6.58
CA LEU A 101 -17.57 -14.32 -5.59
C LEU A 101 -18.96 -13.80 -6.01
N HIS A 102 -19.96 -14.67 -6.09
CA HIS A 102 -21.33 -14.33 -6.41
C HIS A 102 -22.25 -14.75 -5.27
N VAL A 103 -22.84 -13.77 -4.58
CA VAL A 103 -23.61 -13.97 -3.35
C VAL A 103 -24.70 -15.05 -3.51
N ALA A 104 -25.42 -15.11 -4.63
CA ALA A 104 -26.45 -16.15 -4.80
C ALA A 104 -25.92 -17.53 -5.22
N LYS A 105 -24.73 -17.62 -5.84
CA LYS A 105 -24.21 -18.90 -6.38
C LYS A 105 -23.27 -19.60 -5.41
N HIS A 106 -22.58 -18.82 -4.58
CA HIS A 106 -21.54 -19.29 -3.66
C HIS A 106 -21.98 -19.14 -2.19
N PHE A 107 -23.29 -19.07 -1.93
CA PHE A 107 -23.85 -19.17 -0.59
C PHE A 107 -24.05 -20.64 -0.23
N ASP A 108 -22.92 -21.32 -0.04
CA ASP A 108 -22.81 -22.73 0.29
C ASP A 108 -21.81 -22.91 1.46
N PHE A 109 -21.89 -24.05 2.15
CA PHE A 109 -21.06 -24.27 3.34
C PHE A 109 -19.56 -24.27 3.02
N GLN A 110 -19.14 -24.94 1.94
CA GLN A 110 -17.73 -24.99 1.54
C GLN A 110 -17.16 -23.59 1.30
N THR A 111 -17.88 -22.73 0.59
CA THR A 111 -17.43 -21.37 0.32
C THR A 111 -17.28 -20.57 1.62
N ILE A 112 -18.29 -20.58 2.49
CA ILE A 112 -18.34 -19.72 3.68
C ILE A 112 -17.39 -20.22 4.76
N LEU A 113 -17.39 -21.52 5.04
CA LEU A 113 -16.69 -22.11 6.17
C LEU A 113 -15.25 -22.54 5.85
N THR A 114 -14.94 -22.80 4.58
CA THR A 114 -13.61 -23.23 4.16
C THR A 114 -12.96 -22.21 3.24
N GLU A 115 -13.57 -21.88 2.11
CA GLU A 115 -12.86 -21.17 1.04
C GLU A 115 -12.53 -19.73 1.42
N ILE A 116 -13.50 -18.97 1.93
CA ILE A 116 -13.28 -17.58 2.37
C ILE A 116 -12.27 -17.56 3.52
N ALA A 117 -12.43 -18.44 4.52
CA ALA A 117 -11.54 -18.51 5.68
C ALA A 117 -10.09 -18.80 5.24
N LYS A 118 -9.89 -19.89 4.50
CA LYS A 118 -8.58 -20.29 3.97
C LYS A 118 -7.94 -19.21 3.12
N ARG A 119 -8.68 -18.62 2.17
CA ARG A 119 -8.15 -17.62 1.23
C ARG A 119 -7.93 -16.25 1.83
N THR A 120 -8.54 -15.97 2.98
CA THR A 120 -8.26 -14.72 3.71
C THR A 120 -7.08 -14.88 4.66
N GLY A 121 -6.56 -16.09 4.87
CA GLY A 121 -5.33 -16.33 5.65
C GLY A 121 -5.54 -17.13 6.94
N MET A 122 -6.72 -17.73 7.15
CA MET A 122 -6.92 -18.66 8.25
C MET A 122 -6.09 -19.94 8.03
N PRO A 123 -5.33 -20.40 9.04
CA PRO A 123 -4.55 -21.62 8.93
C PRO A 123 -5.43 -22.84 8.64
N PRO A 124 -4.96 -23.84 7.85
CA PRO A 124 -5.74 -25.03 7.51
C PRO A 124 -6.32 -25.77 8.72
N GLU A 125 -5.58 -25.79 9.84
CA GLU A 125 -5.98 -26.39 11.12
C GLU A 125 -7.16 -25.70 11.80
N GLU A 126 -7.40 -24.41 11.51
CA GLU A 126 -8.55 -23.65 12.02
C GLU A 126 -9.73 -23.63 11.03
N THR A 127 -9.53 -24.12 9.80
CA THR A 127 -10.59 -24.21 8.80
C THR A 127 -11.35 -25.53 8.89
N ILE A 128 -12.65 -25.51 8.59
CA ILE A 128 -13.46 -26.73 8.53
C ILE A 128 -13.10 -27.51 7.25
N PRO A 129 -12.64 -28.78 7.35
CA PRO A 129 -12.30 -29.57 6.18
C PRO A 129 -13.52 -29.88 5.30
N VAL A 130 -13.32 -29.85 3.98
CA VAL A 130 -14.38 -30.14 2.99
C VAL A 130 -15.02 -31.51 3.21
N LYS A 131 -14.27 -32.50 3.71
CA LYS A 131 -14.79 -33.84 4.05
C LYS A 131 -15.91 -33.78 5.10
N ILE A 132 -15.78 -32.94 6.11
CA ILE A 132 -16.83 -32.76 7.14
C ILE A 132 -18.03 -32.04 6.52
N ILE A 133 -17.79 -31.05 5.66
CA ILE A 133 -18.86 -30.31 4.99
C ILE A 133 -19.68 -31.22 4.06
N GLN A 134 -19.05 -32.17 3.39
CA GLN A 134 -19.74 -33.16 2.56
C GLN A 134 -20.73 -34.01 3.35
N GLU A 135 -20.49 -34.21 4.64
CA GLU A 135 -21.43 -34.89 5.53
C GLU A 135 -22.63 -34.00 5.89
N LEU A 136 -22.57 -32.67 5.71
CA LEU A 136 -23.68 -31.75 6.03
C LEU A 136 -24.74 -31.63 4.92
N ASN A 137 -24.76 -32.57 3.97
CA ASN A 137 -25.59 -32.51 2.76
C ASN A 137 -27.10 -32.75 2.98
N TYR A 138 -27.56 -32.61 4.22
CA TYR A 138 -28.97 -32.79 4.63
C TYR A 138 -29.71 -31.47 4.81
N SER A 139 -29.02 -30.33 4.69
CA SER A 139 -29.60 -29.00 4.84
C SER A 139 -30.20 -28.48 3.54
N GLU A 140 -31.06 -27.46 3.62
CA GLU A 140 -31.56 -26.74 2.44
C GLU A 140 -30.45 -25.97 1.69
N LEU A 141 -29.32 -25.71 2.37
CA LEU A 141 -28.14 -25.08 1.79
C LEU A 141 -27.22 -26.14 1.15
N LYS A 142 -26.65 -25.78 0.01
CA LYS A 142 -25.67 -26.64 -0.68
C LYS A 142 -24.44 -26.80 0.21
N ALA A 143 -23.97 -28.03 0.36
CA ALA A 143 -22.76 -28.32 1.11
C ALA A 143 -21.50 -27.89 0.34
N CYS A 144 -21.34 -28.35 -0.91
CA CYS A 144 -20.13 -28.14 -1.70
C CYS A 144 -20.33 -27.17 -2.86
N ASN A 145 -19.27 -26.45 -3.22
CA ASN A 145 -19.22 -25.59 -4.39
C ASN A 145 -18.72 -26.37 -5.62
N GLU A 146 -19.33 -26.14 -6.78
CA GLU A 146 -18.96 -26.76 -8.07
C GLU A 146 -18.40 -25.75 -9.08
N ASP A 147 -18.37 -24.47 -8.72
CA ASP A 147 -17.86 -23.39 -9.58
C ASP A 147 -16.33 -23.42 -9.61
N VAL A 148 -15.80 -24.15 -10.60
CA VAL A 148 -14.35 -24.30 -10.82
C VAL A 148 -13.67 -22.95 -10.99
N GLU A 149 -14.30 -22.00 -11.69
CA GLU A 149 -13.70 -20.68 -11.92
C GLU A 149 -13.51 -19.90 -10.62
N PHE A 150 -14.46 -20.02 -9.69
CA PHE A 150 -14.33 -19.46 -8.34
C PHE A 150 -13.29 -20.23 -7.51
N LEU A 151 -13.34 -21.56 -7.53
CA LEU A 151 -12.46 -22.42 -6.76
C LEU A 151 -10.99 -22.39 -7.23
N GLU A 152 -10.70 -21.96 -8.45
CA GLU A 152 -9.33 -21.80 -8.95
C GLU A 152 -8.82 -20.36 -8.86
N ALA A 153 -9.70 -19.40 -8.55
CA ALA A 153 -9.32 -17.99 -8.54
C ALA A 153 -8.26 -17.65 -7.47
N PRO A 154 -7.29 -16.78 -7.77
CA PRO A 154 -6.28 -16.42 -6.78
C PRO A 154 -6.84 -15.57 -5.63
N SER A 155 -6.15 -15.55 -4.51
CA SER A 155 -6.37 -14.58 -3.43
C SER A 155 -5.13 -13.70 -3.30
N ASP A 156 -4.93 -12.79 -4.25
CA ASP A 156 -3.72 -11.95 -4.27
C ASP A 156 -3.87 -10.67 -3.46
N VAL A 157 -5.12 -10.27 -3.18
CA VAL A 157 -5.43 -9.00 -2.51
C VAL A 157 -5.77 -9.21 -1.04
N TYR A 158 -6.48 -10.30 -0.73
CA TYR A 158 -7.06 -10.55 0.60
C TYR A 158 -6.40 -11.67 1.39
N SER A 159 -5.45 -12.42 0.81
CA SER A 159 -4.66 -13.45 1.52
C SER A 159 -3.72 -12.90 2.57
N ALA A 160 -3.55 -11.58 2.60
CA ALA A 160 -2.55 -10.89 3.39
C ALA A 160 -2.94 -10.64 4.86
N LEU A 161 -3.90 -11.35 5.47
CA LEU A 161 -4.00 -11.33 6.95
C LEU A 161 -2.69 -11.81 7.59
N SER A 162 -1.91 -12.65 6.91
CA SER A 162 -0.56 -13.04 7.35
C SER A 162 0.53 -11.99 7.07
N LYS A 163 0.27 -10.97 6.23
CA LYS A 163 1.30 -9.96 5.82
C LYS A 163 0.99 -8.53 6.25
N ASN A 164 -0.25 -8.23 6.63
CA ASN A 164 -0.67 -6.91 7.10
C ASN A 164 -1.54 -7.05 8.36
N ALA A 165 -0.91 -7.03 9.54
CA ALA A 165 -1.56 -7.08 10.86
C ALA A 165 -2.48 -5.87 11.18
N SER A 166 -2.71 -4.96 10.24
CA SER A 166 -3.36 -3.67 10.49
C SER A 166 -4.86 -3.61 10.17
N CYS A 167 -5.50 -4.73 9.80
CA CYS A 167 -6.94 -4.73 9.45
C CYS A 167 -7.83 -5.62 10.32
N ALA A 168 -7.27 -6.48 11.17
CA ALA A 168 -8.03 -7.20 12.20
C ALA A 168 -7.88 -6.46 13.55
N PRO A 169 -8.95 -6.32 14.37
CA PRO A 169 -8.76 -5.99 15.77
C PRO A 169 -7.93 -7.12 16.39
N THR A 170 -6.74 -6.82 16.88
CA THR A 170 -5.86 -7.78 17.56
C THR A 170 -6.58 -8.32 18.79
N MET A 171 -6.94 -9.60 18.76
CA MET A 171 -7.12 -10.39 19.97
C MET A 171 -5.71 -10.77 20.42
N GLU A 172 -5.32 -10.30 21.61
CA GLU A 172 -4.06 -10.67 22.24
C GLU A 172 -4.01 -12.20 22.38
N ASN A 173 -3.01 -12.83 21.76
CA ASN A 173 -2.35 -14.00 22.32
C ASN A 173 -0.95 -14.11 21.71
N SER A 174 0.01 -14.07 22.63
CA SER A 174 1.41 -14.41 22.46
C SER A 174 1.56 -15.83 21.93
N GLU A 175 2.33 -16.01 20.85
CA GLU A 175 3.38 -17.03 20.79
C GLU A 175 4.26 -16.82 19.55
N ASP A 176 5.53 -17.08 19.79
CA ASP A 176 6.73 -16.77 19.04
C ASP A 176 7.00 -17.89 18.03
N ASP A 177 7.29 -17.58 16.75
CA ASP A 177 8.31 -18.35 16.04
C ASP A 177 8.80 -17.65 14.76
N SER A 178 10.12 -17.60 14.64
CA SER A 178 10.89 -16.91 13.61
C SER A 178 11.48 -17.92 12.63
N VAL A 179 11.33 -17.72 11.32
CA VAL A 179 12.26 -18.29 10.31
C VAL A 179 12.39 -17.36 9.10
N PRO A 180 13.60 -16.94 8.69
CA PRO A 180 13.84 -16.21 7.44
C PRO A 180 14.16 -17.19 6.29
N GLU A 181 13.59 -16.96 5.10
CA GLU A 181 13.96 -17.71 3.89
C GLU A 181 14.60 -16.77 2.83
N SER A 182 15.61 -17.33 2.17
CA SER A 182 16.72 -16.73 1.45
C SER A 182 16.63 -16.86 -0.08
N GLY A 183 17.30 -15.95 -0.80
CA GLY A 183 17.79 -16.10 -2.20
C GLY A 183 16.79 -15.72 -3.30
N GLU A 184 17.13 -15.09 -4.43
CA GLU A 184 18.40 -14.72 -5.08
C GLU A 184 18.11 -13.65 -6.19
N PRO A 185 19.12 -12.97 -6.75
CA PRO A 185 18.99 -11.71 -7.50
C PRO A 185 18.79 -11.90 -9.02
N GLN A 186 18.14 -10.93 -9.69
CA GLN A 186 18.04 -10.91 -11.15
C GLN A 186 18.69 -9.65 -11.73
N ASP A 187 19.62 -9.93 -12.64
CA ASP A 187 20.68 -9.10 -13.21
C ASP A 187 20.16 -8.00 -14.14
N CYS A 188 20.89 -6.88 -14.18
CA CYS A 188 20.62 -5.72 -15.03
C CYS A 188 21.46 -5.78 -16.30
N SER A 189 20.93 -5.33 -17.44
CA SER A 189 21.78 -4.85 -18.53
C SER A 189 21.29 -3.49 -19.04
N GLU A 190 22.23 -2.56 -18.97
CA GLU A 190 22.19 -1.15 -19.36
C GLU A 190 22.10 -0.99 -20.88
N ASP A 191 21.49 0.12 -21.33
CA ASP A 191 21.79 0.72 -22.63
C ASP A 191 21.58 2.25 -22.59
N VAL A 192 22.40 2.94 -23.38
CA VAL A 192 22.87 4.33 -23.21
C VAL A 192 22.32 5.25 -24.33
N ILE A 193 21.58 6.33 -23.95
CA ILE A 193 21.56 7.77 -24.45
C ILE A 193 21.23 8.06 -25.97
N PRO A 194 20.68 9.23 -26.47
CA PRO A 194 20.51 10.60 -25.91
C PRO A 194 19.17 11.38 -26.11
N SER A 195 19.09 12.47 -25.33
CA SER A 195 18.38 13.76 -25.44
C SER A 195 17.51 14.12 -26.65
N VAL A 196 16.24 14.48 -26.39
CA VAL A 196 15.56 15.64 -27.02
C VAL A 196 14.58 16.27 -26.01
N SER A 197 14.63 17.60 -25.93
CA SER A 197 13.83 18.50 -25.11
C SER A 197 12.36 18.60 -25.56
N SER A 198 11.40 18.50 -24.62
CA SER A 198 10.24 19.40 -24.57
C SER A 198 9.27 19.14 -23.42
N ALA A 199 8.81 20.26 -22.85
CA ALA A 199 7.55 20.49 -22.15
C ALA A 199 7.40 19.88 -20.74
N SER A 200 7.93 20.65 -19.78
CA SER A 200 7.63 20.65 -18.36
C SER A 200 6.11 20.68 -18.05
N SER A 201 5.62 19.64 -17.38
CA SER A 201 4.35 19.68 -16.65
C SER A 201 4.55 20.50 -15.38
N PHE A 202 3.99 21.71 -15.37
CA PHE A 202 4.03 22.64 -14.24
C PHE A 202 3.35 22.04 -12.99
N GLN A 203 4.11 21.36 -12.13
CA GLN A 203 3.82 21.33 -10.71
C GLN A 203 4.07 22.74 -10.18
N ARG A 204 3.02 23.35 -9.62
CA ARG A 204 3.11 24.69 -9.03
C ARG A 204 4.03 24.59 -7.81
N LYS A 205 5.31 24.90 -8.03
CA LYS A 205 6.35 25.07 -7.00
C LYS A 205 5.76 26.02 -5.96
N ILE A 206 5.56 25.54 -4.73
CA ILE A 206 5.39 26.44 -3.59
C ILE A 206 6.76 27.10 -3.46
N VAL A 207 6.87 28.30 -4.02
CA VAL A 207 8.02 29.16 -3.80
C VAL A 207 8.04 29.40 -2.30
N LYS A 208 9.10 28.93 -1.65
CA LYS A 208 9.41 29.31 -0.27
C LYS A 208 9.57 30.82 -0.30
N GLU A 209 8.52 31.56 0.10
CA GLU A 209 8.73 32.93 0.55
C GLU A 209 9.81 32.83 1.63
N GLU A 210 10.88 33.60 1.47
CA GLU A 210 11.92 33.79 2.48
C GLU A 210 11.28 34.42 3.72
N SER A 211 10.57 33.60 4.48
CA SER A 211 10.00 33.93 5.76
C SER A 211 11.09 33.66 6.78
N SER A 212 11.73 34.75 7.18
CA SER A 212 12.41 34.97 8.45
C SER A 212 12.30 33.82 9.46
N ILE A 213 13.38 33.05 9.55
CA ILE A 213 13.97 32.51 10.79
C ILE A 213 12.96 32.34 11.94
N ALA A 214 12.40 31.14 12.09
CA ALA A 214 11.97 30.61 13.38
C ALA A 214 13.14 29.77 13.94
N ASP A 215 14.01 30.46 14.68
CA ASP A 215 15.42 30.12 14.96
C ASP A 215 15.69 28.96 15.93
N ASP A 216 14.89 27.89 15.96
CA ASP A 216 15.16 26.83 16.97
C ASP A 216 14.79 25.41 16.57
N THR A 217 14.18 25.18 15.41
CA THR A 217 13.74 23.81 15.04
C THR A 217 14.62 23.22 13.95
N SER A 218 15.41 22.21 14.30
CA SER A 218 16.30 21.49 13.36
C SER A 218 16.03 20.00 13.40
N LEU A 219 15.87 19.41 12.21
CA LEU A 219 15.47 18.02 12.03
C LEU A 219 16.42 17.33 11.05
N ILE A 220 17.06 16.26 11.51
CA ILE A 220 17.87 15.37 10.67
C ILE A 220 17.18 14.01 10.60
N VAL A 221 16.96 13.50 9.38
CA VAL A 221 16.37 12.18 9.17
C VAL A 221 17.47 11.18 8.83
N VAL A 222 17.59 10.09 9.58
CA VAL A 222 18.61 9.04 9.37
C VAL A 222 17.95 7.78 8.81
N ALA A 223 18.12 7.52 7.53
CA ALA A 223 17.57 6.38 6.79
C ALA A 223 18.65 5.38 6.32
N SER A 224 19.83 5.38 6.95
CA SER A 224 20.93 4.46 6.61
C SER A 224 20.63 2.98 6.80
N LEU A 225 19.54 2.62 7.49
CA LEU A 225 19.08 1.23 7.67
C LEU A 225 17.90 0.87 6.73
N VAL A 226 17.58 1.74 5.77
CA VAL A 226 16.51 1.50 4.79
C VAL A 226 17.12 0.99 3.49
N ASP A 227 16.84 -0.26 3.16
CA ASP A 227 17.49 -0.91 2.01
C ASP A 227 16.80 -0.64 0.67
N LYS A 228 15.49 -0.39 0.68
CA LYS A 228 14.70 -0.28 -0.55
C LYS A 228 14.80 1.13 -1.16
N PRO A 229 15.31 1.31 -2.39
CA PRO A 229 15.40 2.62 -3.05
C PRO A 229 14.05 3.33 -3.15
N ASN A 230 12.97 2.58 -3.36
CA ASN A 230 11.60 3.12 -3.36
C ASN A 230 11.23 3.82 -2.05
N ASN A 231 11.53 3.20 -0.92
CA ASN A 231 11.22 3.75 0.40
C ASN A 231 12.06 5.01 0.65
N LEU A 232 13.34 4.98 0.27
CA LEU A 232 14.24 6.12 0.35
C LEU A 232 13.77 7.29 -0.53
N GLY A 233 13.26 7.03 -1.73
CA GLY A 233 12.67 8.07 -2.60
C GLY A 233 11.45 8.73 -1.96
N GLY A 234 10.56 7.93 -1.35
CA GLY A 234 9.42 8.45 -0.59
C GLY A 234 9.83 9.25 0.65
N ILE A 235 10.84 8.79 1.40
CA ILE A 235 11.41 9.51 2.54
C ILE A 235 12.06 10.82 2.09
N CYS A 236 12.79 10.82 0.97
CA CYS A 236 13.41 12.02 0.38
C CYS A 236 12.35 13.09 0.06
N ARG A 237 11.29 12.69 -0.66
CA ARG A 237 10.18 13.59 -0.97
C ARG A 237 9.50 14.14 0.27
N THR A 238 9.29 13.29 1.27
CA THR A 238 8.68 13.69 2.54
C THR A 238 9.59 14.65 3.31
N SER A 239 10.89 14.37 3.32
CA SER A 239 11.92 15.20 3.98
C SER A 239 11.97 16.61 3.38
N GLU A 240 11.90 16.71 2.06
CA GLU A 240 11.90 17.98 1.35
C GLU A 240 10.65 18.82 1.69
N ILE A 241 9.47 18.21 1.64
CA ILE A 241 8.20 18.86 1.95
C ILE A 241 8.17 19.39 3.40
N PHE A 242 8.72 18.63 4.35
CA PHE A 242 8.73 19.00 5.77
C PHE A 242 9.94 19.84 6.18
N GLY A 243 10.84 20.19 5.25
CA GLY A 243 11.98 21.04 5.53
C GLY A 243 13.02 20.38 6.45
N VAL A 244 13.25 19.08 6.29
CA VAL A 244 14.33 18.36 6.97
C VAL A 244 15.68 18.92 6.53
N ASP A 245 16.56 19.19 7.48
CA ASP A 245 17.86 19.81 7.21
C ASP A 245 18.80 18.88 6.45
N VAL A 246 18.84 17.61 6.84
CA VAL A 246 19.69 16.57 6.24
C VAL A 246 18.96 15.23 6.25
N LEU A 247 18.95 14.56 5.10
CA LEU A 247 18.59 13.15 4.97
C LEU A 247 19.87 12.31 4.87
N VAL A 248 20.09 11.43 5.84
CA VAL A 248 21.25 10.54 5.87
C VAL A 248 20.87 9.18 5.31
N VAL A 249 21.63 8.68 4.34
CA VAL A 249 21.42 7.38 3.68
C VAL A 249 22.67 6.51 3.78
N ALA A 250 22.56 5.21 3.49
CA ALA A 250 23.71 4.31 3.54
C ALA A 250 24.75 4.61 2.44
N ASP A 251 24.25 4.95 1.25
CA ASP A 251 25.05 5.25 0.06
C ASP A 251 24.39 6.39 -0.73
N ILE A 252 25.18 7.39 -1.13
CA ILE A 252 24.71 8.52 -1.92
C ILE A 252 24.27 8.09 -3.33
N LEU A 253 24.80 6.97 -3.83
CA LEU A 253 24.46 6.43 -5.15
C LEU A 253 22.98 6.08 -5.28
N VAL A 254 22.28 5.85 -4.16
CA VAL A 254 20.83 5.61 -4.18
C VAL A 254 20.05 6.79 -4.78
N ALA A 255 20.58 8.02 -4.71
CA ALA A 255 19.94 9.18 -5.34
C ALA A 255 19.96 9.12 -6.88
N GLN A 256 20.81 8.27 -7.46
CA GLN A 256 20.90 8.08 -8.91
C GLN A 256 19.98 6.97 -9.42
N ASP A 257 19.53 6.08 -8.52
CA ASP A 257 18.66 4.94 -8.80
C ASP A 257 17.30 5.37 -9.40
N SER A 258 16.83 4.62 -10.40
CA SER A 258 15.61 4.95 -11.13
C SER A 258 14.34 4.80 -10.28
N ASN A 259 14.31 3.81 -9.38
CA ASN A 259 13.19 3.57 -8.46
C ASN A 259 13.15 4.65 -7.36
N PHE A 260 14.31 5.06 -6.85
CA PHE A 260 14.42 6.20 -5.96
C PHE A 260 13.87 7.47 -6.63
N LYS A 261 14.35 7.80 -7.84
CA LYS A 261 13.91 8.97 -8.63
C LYS A 261 12.42 8.96 -8.94
N ALA A 262 11.87 7.77 -9.24
CA ALA A 262 10.46 7.60 -9.51
C ALA A 262 9.57 7.98 -8.32
N LEU A 263 10.05 7.88 -7.07
CA LEU A 263 9.29 8.26 -5.88
C LEU A 263 9.71 9.63 -5.30
N SER A 264 10.97 10.01 -5.45
CA SER A 264 11.48 11.31 -5.00
C SER A 264 10.92 12.46 -5.83
N MET A 265 10.60 12.25 -7.12
CA MET A 265 9.98 13.27 -8.00
C MET A 265 10.78 14.58 -8.00
N SER A 266 12.10 14.50 -8.19
CA SER A 266 13.06 15.62 -8.21
C SER A 266 13.38 16.27 -6.86
N SER A 267 12.81 15.78 -5.75
CA SER A 267 13.16 16.28 -4.39
C SER A 267 14.63 16.10 -4.04
N GLU A 268 15.32 15.13 -4.64
CA GLU A 268 16.74 14.85 -4.42
C GLU A 268 17.69 15.96 -4.88
N SER A 269 17.20 16.86 -5.76
CA SER A 269 17.96 18.04 -6.18
C SER A 269 17.91 19.19 -5.15
N TRP A 270 16.99 19.12 -4.18
CA TRP A 270 16.72 20.18 -3.21
C TRP A 270 16.97 19.74 -1.77
N GLN A 271 16.67 18.48 -1.45
CA GLN A 271 16.97 17.88 -0.15
C GLN A 271 18.47 17.66 -0.03
N LYS A 272 19.08 18.15 1.06
CA LYS A 272 20.47 17.82 1.38
C LYS A 272 20.55 16.36 1.80
N ILE A 273 21.34 15.56 1.08
CA ILE A 273 21.56 14.13 1.34
C ILE A 273 23.03 13.90 1.76
N GLU A 274 23.24 13.15 2.83
CA GLU A 274 24.55 12.74 3.33
C GLU A 274 24.65 11.21 3.36
N ALA A 275 25.83 10.64 3.07
CA ALA A 275 26.03 9.19 3.14
C ALA A 275 26.78 8.77 4.41
N VAL A 276 26.14 7.96 5.24
CA VAL A 276 26.73 7.31 6.41
C VAL A 276 26.38 5.84 6.38
N LYS A 277 27.39 5.00 6.15
CA LYS A 277 27.24 3.54 6.15
C LYS A 277 26.80 3.03 7.54
N PRO A 278 26.02 1.93 7.62
CA PRO A 278 25.59 1.34 8.90
C PRO A 278 26.73 1.11 9.90
N ALA A 279 27.91 0.68 9.43
CA ALA A 279 29.10 0.47 10.26
C ALA A 279 29.59 1.73 10.98
N ASN A 280 29.34 2.92 10.41
CA ASN A 280 29.75 4.22 10.96
C ASN A 280 28.61 4.98 11.63
N LEU A 281 27.41 4.38 11.71
CA LEU A 281 26.23 5.04 12.22
C LEU A 281 26.35 5.36 13.71
N LEU A 282 26.92 4.44 14.50
CA LEU A 282 27.08 4.64 15.94
C LEU A 282 27.99 5.86 16.27
N PRO A 283 29.22 5.96 15.73
CA PRO A 283 30.04 7.17 15.90
C PRO A 283 29.35 8.46 15.44
N TYR A 284 28.62 8.39 14.31
CA TYR A 284 27.88 9.53 13.78
C TYR A 284 26.80 10.00 14.76
N LEU A 285 25.94 9.09 15.25
CA LEU A 285 24.89 9.40 16.24
C LEU A 285 25.47 9.93 17.56
N GLN A 286 26.63 9.45 18.00
CA GLN A 286 27.32 9.94 19.19
C GLN A 286 27.81 11.39 19.03
N ASN A 287 28.42 11.73 17.90
CA ASN A 287 28.83 13.11 17.62
C ASN A 287 27.63 14.05 17.56
N LEU A 288 26.59 13.58 16.90
CA LEU A 288 25.32 14.25 16.81
C LEU A 288 24.65 14.51 18.18
N ARG A 289 24.81 13.61 19.16
CA ARG A 289 24.38 13.81 20.55
C ARG A 289 25.20 14.89 21.26
N LYS A 290 26.51 14.94 21.03
CA LYS A 290 27.41 15.97 21.59
C LYS A 290 27.08 17.38 21.08
N GLU A 291 26.56 17.48 19.86
CA GLU A 291 26.05 18.74 19.28
C GLU A 291 24.70 19.19 19.86
N GLY A 292 24.15 18.47 20.84
CA GLY A 292 22.94 18.85 21.57
C GLY A 292 21.63 18.40 20.93
N TYR A 293 21.67 17.45 19.99
CA TYR A 293 20.45 16.87 19.44
C TYR A 293 19.99 15.66 20.23
N THR A 294 18.67 15.47 20.28
CA THR A 294 18.06 14.25 20.81
C THR A 294 17.94 13.22 19.71
N VAL A 295 18.52 12.02 19.91
CA VAL A 295 18.41 10.89 18.99
C VAL A 295 17.13 10.13 19.30
N ILE A 296 16.25 10.00 18.30
CA ILE A 296 14.98 9.30 18.39
C ILE A 296 14.96 8.18 17.36
N ALA A 297 14.75 6.94 17.82
CA ALA A 297 14.61 5.78 16.94
C ALA A 297 13.13 5.49 16.69
N ALA A 298 12.72 5.37 15.43
CA ALA A 298 11.40 4.85 15.09
C ALA A 298 11.47 3.31 15.01
N GLU A 299 11.24 2.64 16.14
CA GLU A 299 11.36 1.19 16.28
C GLU A 299 10.27 0.64 17.20
N GLN A 300 9.77 -0.57 16.91
CA GLN A 300 8.77 -1.22 17.75
C GLN A 300 9.44 -2.06 18.85
N THR A 301 9.47 -1.54 20.08
CA THR A 301 9.92 -2.32 21.27
C THR A 301 9.01 -2.10 22.48
N THR A 302 9.14 -2.91 23.52
CA THR A 302 8.30 -2.86 24.74
C THR A 302 8.41 -1.54 25.50
N ASP A 303 9.55 -0.84 25.41
CA ASP A 303 9.83 0.38 26.18
C ASP A 303 9.54 1.68 25.38
N SER A 304 8.77 1.57 24.28
CA SER A 304 8.47 2.69 23.37
C SER A 304 7.47 3.69 23.96
N VAL A 305 7.56 4.94 23.50
CA VAL A 305 6.54 5.97 23.75
C VAL A 305 5.61 6.07 22.52
N MET A 306 4.31 6.18 22.78
CA MET A 306 3.29 6.46 21.77
C MET A 306 3.60 7.78 21.04
N MET A 307 3.59 7.76 19.70
CA MET A 307 3.84 8.96 18.88
C MET A 307 2.91 10.14 19.22
N HIS A 308 1.64 9.88 19.56
CA HIS A 308 0.67 10.93 19.87
C HIS A 308 0.85 11.53 21.28
N ASP A 309 1.53 10.82 22.17
CA ASP A 309 1.86 11.30 23.51
C ASP A 309 3.26 11.92 23.55
N PHE A 310 4.02 11.83 22.45
CA PHE A 310 5.38 12.31 22.38
C PHE A 310 5.47 13.76 21.90
N VAL A 311 6.13 14.60 22.70
CA VAL A 311 6.41 15.99 22.35
C VAL A 311 7.82 16.08 21.77
N PHE A 312 7.91 16.46 20.50
CA PHE A 312 9.20 16.64 19.83
C PHE A 312 10.02 17.78 20.45
N PRO A 313 11.28 17.52 20.85
CA PRO A 313 12.23 18.57 21.19
C PRO A 313 12.41 19.55 20.04
N LYS A 314 12.95 20.74 20.33
CA LYS A 314 13.25 21.72 19.29
C LYS A 314 14.37 21.25 18.35
N LYS A 315 15.38 20.51 18.85
CA LYS A 315 16.42 19.87 18.01
C LYS A 315 16.29 18.35 18.04
N VAL A 316 15.86 17.77 16.93
CA VAL A 316 15.52 16.35 16.84
C VAL A 316 16.29 15.65 15.73
N LYS A 317 16.79 14.46 16.05
CA LYS A 317 17.28 13.49 15.07
C LYS A 317 16.27 12.37 15.00
N TYR A 318 15.62 12.26 13.85
CA TYR A 318 14.65 11.24 13.57
C TYR A 318 15.32 10.13 12.78
N MET A 319 15.53 8.97 13.39
CA MET A 319 15.99 7.80 12.64
C MET A 319 14.79 7.13 11.99
N ALA A 320 14.76 7.14 10.65
CA ALA A 320 13.73 6.48 9.86
C ALA A 320 13.82 4.96 10.07
N PRO A 321 12.68 4.27 10.17
CA PRO A 321 12.63 2.84 10.49
C PRO A 321 13.32 2.01 9.40
N GLY A 322 14.09 1.01 9.82
CA GLY A 322 14.30 -0.17 8.99
C GLY A 322 13.07 -1.06 9.15
N SER A 323 12.28 -1.23 8.09
CA SER A 323 11.15 -2.19 8.01
C SER A 323 10.02 -1.99 9.05
N VAL A 324 8.93 -1.33 8.60
CA VAL A 324 7.58 -1.32 9.22
C VAL A 324 7.45 -0.55 10.55
N LEU A 325 6.77 0.61 10.50
CA LEU A 325 6.49 1.50 11.62
C LEU A 325 5.27 1.03 12.42
N HIS A 326 5.39 0.96 13.75
CA HIS A 326 4.46 1.53 14.75
C HIS A 326 5.26 1.83 16.05
N ARG A 327 5.53 3.13 16.33
CA ARG A 327 6.05 3.75 17.59
C ARG A 327 7.57 3.98 17.71
N LEU A 328 7.94 4.92 18.60
CA LEU A 328 9.27 5.51 18.78
C LEU A 328 9.94 4.99 20.08
N ASN A 329 11.22 4.63 20.01
CA ASN A 329 12.07 4.30 21.16
C ASN A 329 13.16 5.33 21.42
N PHE A 330 13.41 5.54 22.71
CA PHE A 330 14.51 6.34 23.24
C PHE A 330 15.63 5.42 23.72
N TRP A 331 16.82 5.55 23.13
CA TRP A 331 18.03 5.12 23.83
C TRP A 331 18.41 6.25 24.79
N ARG A 332 18.11 6.07 26.08
CA ARG A 332 18.69 6.90 27.15
C ARG A 332 20.22 6.85 27.04
#